data_AF-A0A970ED51-F1
#
_entry.id   AF-A0A970ED51-F1
#
_cell.length_a   1.000
_cell.length_b   1.000
_cell.length_c   1.000
_cell.angle_alpha   90.00
_cell.angle_beta   90.00
_cell.angle_gamma   90.00
#
_symmetry.space_group_name_H-M   'P 1'
#
loop_
_entity.id
_entity.type
_entity.pdbx_description
1 polymer ?
#
loop_
_entity_poly.entity_id
_entity_poly.type
_entity_poly.pdbx_seq_one_letter_code
_entity_poly.pdbx_strand_id
1 'polypeptide(L)'
;TGKLLPTGNSVDKLDVEGFGQLDASLLDVVNPCIFVRASDIGMKGDEKPADVDGNENFMKLIDNIRISACRKMGLKDWELKNPTPFVVFVSPPKDYTDHLTGKLIKAQEVDFLARMIILRKMHQTFAGSVSCATGMAAVVPGTVVNEIVKPASGRQTILIGHPAGIIDVEAECAITPDGVVAKRVTYSRTARRIMEGYVYVPNHVFQ
;
A
#
# COMPACT_ATOMS: atom_id res chain seq x y z
N THR A 1 -15.14 0.70 5.40
CA THR A 1 -15.85 -0.60 5.45
C THR A 1 -16.22 -1.01 6.86
N GLY A 2 -15.48 -0.59 7.88
CA GLY A 2 -15.77 -0.90 9.28
C GLY A 2 -15.21 -2.25 9.76
N LYS A 3 -14.44 -2.95 8.92
CA LYS A 3 -13.80 -4.23 9.24
C LYS A 3 -12.34 -4.21 8.77
N LEU A 4 -11.45 -4.88 9.50
CA LEU A 4 -10.04 -5.03 9.10
C LEU A 4 -9.90 -5.70 7.73
N LEU A 5 -10.61 -6.81 7.55
CA LEU A 5 -10.75 -7.54 6.29
C LEU A 5 -12.20 -7.36 5.81
N PRO A 6 -12.46 -6.46 4.84
CA PRO A 6 -13.83 -6.14 4.39
C PRO A 6 -14.59 -7.37 3.89
N THR A 7 -13.89 -8.33 3.28
CA THR A 7 -14.41 -9.59 2.73
C THR A 7 -14.41 -10.74 3.73
N GLY A 8 -13.71 -10.58 4.86
CA GLY A 8 -13.44 -11.65 5.83
C GLY A 8 -12.30 -12.59 5.45
N ASN A 9 -11.71 -12.48 4.26
CA ASN A 9 -10.63 -13.35 3.79
C ASN A 9 -9.28 -12.64 3.88
N SER A 10 -8.21 -13.36 4.21
CA SER A 10 -6.84 -12.82 4.11
C SER A 10 -6.41 -12.62 2.65
N VAL A 11 -6.90 -13.46 1.73
CA VAL A 11 -6.70 -13.37 0.29
C VAL A 11 -8.02 -13.62 -0.42
N ASP A 12 -8.35 -12.77 -1.37
CA ASP A 12 -9.46 -12.92 -2.29
C ASP A 12 -8.96 -13.14 -3.72
N LYS A 13 -9.71 -13.92 -4.49
CA LYS A 13 -9.59 -13.94 -5.94
C LYS A 13 -10.42 -12.82 -6.54
N LEU A 14 -9.74 -11.89 -7.21
CA LEU A 14 -10.33 -10.83 -8.02
C LEU A 14 -10.42 -11.27 -9.47
N ASP A 15 -11.60 -11.11 -10.07
CA ASP A 15 -11.77 -11.23 -11.52
C ASP A 15 -11.47 -9.87 -12.16
N VAL A 16 -10.28 -9.72 -12.74
CA VAL A 16 -9.76 -8.45 -13.26
C VAL A 16 -9.95 -8.42 -14.78
N GLU A 17 -10.74 -7.46 -15.26
CA GLU A 17 -11.03 -7.32 -16.68
C GLU A 17 -9.75 -7.15 -17.52
N GLY A 18 -9.62 -7.95 -18.58
CA GLY A 18 -8.44 -7.94 -19.46
C GLY A 18 -7.19 -8.61 -18.89
N PHE A 19 -7.27 -9.18 -17.68
CA PHE A 19 -6.15 -9.84 -17.01
C PHE A 19 -6.48 -11.26 -16.55
N GLY A 20 -7.68 -11.48 -15.99
CA GLY A 20 -8.15 -12.75 -15.45
C GLY A 20 -8.12 -12.77 -13.92
N GLN A 21 -7.90 -13.94 -13.34
CA GLN A 21 -7.92 -14.13 -11.88
C GLN A 21 -6.63 -13.62 -11.25
N LEU A 22 -6.76 -12.78 -10.23
CA LEU A 22 -5.65 -12.23 -9.45
C LEU A 22 -5.90 -12.43 -7.95
N ASP A 23 -4.94 -13.04 -7.26
CA ASP A 23 -4.95 -13.11 -5.81
C ASP A 23 -4.59 -11.74 -5.22
N ALA A 24 -5.43 -11.24 -4.30
CA ALA A 24 -5.21 -9.96 -3.64
C ALA A 24 -5.65 -9.99 -2.18
N SER A 25 -4.93 -9.29 -1.31
CA SER A 25 -5.39 -9.02 0.05
C SER A 25 -6.06 -7.65 0.11
N LEU A 26 -7.26 -7.60 0.66
CA LEU A 26 -8.07 -6.39 0.78
C LEU A 26 -8.15 -6.01 2.26
N LEU A 27 -7.53 -4.91 2.64
CA LEU A 27 -7.52 -4.44 4.03
C LEU A 27 -8.11 -3.04 4.14
N ASP A 28 -8.71 -2.72 5.27
CA ASP A 28 -9.18 -1.37 5.60
C ASP A 28 -8.63 -0.93 6.97
N VAL A 29 -7.45 -0.31 6.92
CA VAL A 29 -6.69 0.15 8.10
C VAL A 29 -6.18 1.55 7.82
N VAL A 30 -6.75 2.55 8.53
CA VAL A 30 -6.59 3.99 8.22
C VAL A 30 -7.21 4.38 6.86
N ASN A 31 -6.86 3.67 5.79
CA ASN A 31 -7.49 3.73 4.47
C ASN A 31 -7.56 2.33 3.86
N PRO A 32 -8.53 2.07 2.95
CA PRO A 32 -8.60 0.80 2.27
C PRO A 32 -7.44 0.65 1.26
N CYS A 33 -6.79 -0.50 1.29
CA CYS A 33 -5.64 -0.86 0.48
C CYS A 33 -5.82 -2.25 -0.14
N ILE A 34 -5.32 -2.39 -1.36
CA ILE A 34 -5.30 -3.62 -2.14
C ILE A 34 -3.83 -4.04 -2.28
N PHE A 35 -3.51 -5.24 -1.84
CA PHE A 35 -2.16 -5.79 -1.92
C PHE A 35 -2.11 -6.94 -2.92
N VAL A 36 -1.19 -6.85 -3.88
CA VAL A 36 -0.96 -7.88 -4.90
C VAL A 36 0.53 -8.19 -5.00
N ARG A 37 0.90 -9.39 -5.44
CA ARG A 37 2.32 -9.70 -5.69
C ARG A 37 2.77 -8.99 -6.95
N ALA A 38 3.96 -8.41 -6.93
CA ALA A 38 4.56 -7.79 -8.11
C ALA A 38 4.65 -8.78 -9.27
N SER A 39 5.09 -10.02 -8.99
CA SER A 39 5.21 -11.10 -9.97
C SER A 39 3.91 -11.41 -10.69
N ASP A 40 2.78 -11.36 -9.97
CA ASP A 40 1.48 -11.76 -10.50
C ASP A 40 1.02 -10.75 -11.55
N ILE A 41 1.38 -9.47 -11.41
CA ILE A 41 1.05 -8.40 -12.36
C ILE A 41 2.19 -8.07 -13.33
N GLY A 42 3.20 -8.93 -13.45
CA GLY A 42 4.32 -8.76 -14.39
C GLY A 42 5.37 -7.72 -13.98
N MET A 43 5.39 -7.33 -12.70
CA MET A 43 6.30 -6.36 -12.12
C MET A 43 7.43 -7.06 -11.35
N LYS A 44 8.57 -6.39 -11.23
CA LYS A 44 9.77 -6.83 -10.51
C LYS A 44 9.71 -6.49 -9.01
N GLY A 45 9.00 -5.42 -8.64
CA GLY A 45 8.85 -4.91 -7.27
C GLY A 45 9.85 -3.82 -6.89
N ASP A 46 10.91 -3.63 -7.69
CA ASP A 46 11.92 -2.58 -7.49
C ASP A 46 11.76 -1.37 -8.41
N GLU A 47 10.65 -1.26 -9.14
CA GLU A 47 10.37 -0.16 -10.08
C GLU A 47 10.46 1.22 -9.43
N LYS A 48 10.98 2.16 -10.20
CA LYS A 48 11.00 3.59 -9.90
C LYS A 48 9.76 4.26 -10.52
N PRO A 49 9.39 5.47 -10.08
CA PRO A 49 8.29 6.20 -10.70
C PRO A 49 8.46 6.34 -12.22
N ALA A 50 9.68 6.63 -12.69
CA ALA A 50 9.98 6.76 -14.11
C ALA A 50 9.79 5.46 -14.94
N ASP A 51 9.75 4.29 -14.30
CA ASP A 51 9.57 3.00 -14.99
C ASP A 51 8.08 2.71 -15.29
N VAL A 52 7.16 3.34 -14.56
CA VAL A 52 5.71 3.04 -14.63
C VAL A 52 4.84 4.25 -14.94
N ASP A 53 5.27 5.46 -14.58
CA ASP A 53 4.48 6.67 -14.80
C ASP A 53 4.38 6.92 -16.31
N GLY A 54 3.14 7.05 -16.80
CA GLY A 54 2.85 7.17 -18.24
C GLY A 54 2.72 5.85 -18.99
N ASN A 55 2.94 4.69 -18.33
CA ASN A 55 2.61 3.39 -18.92
C ASN A 55 1.09 3.16 -18.85
N GLU A 56 0.41 3.49 -19.94
CA GLU A 56 -1.05 3.41 -20.03
C GLU A 56 -1.62 1.99 -19.85
N ASN A 57 -0.90 0.97 -20.31
CA ASN A 57 -1.36 -0.42 -20.15
C ASN A 57 -1.29 -0.86 -18.68
N PHE A 58 -0.21 -0.49 -18.00
CA PHE A 58 -0.08 -0.76 -16.56
C PHE A 58 -1.13 0.01 -15.75
N MET A 59 -1.36 1.29 -16.06
CA MET A 59 -2.35 2.08 -15.32
C MET A 59 -3.79 1.57 -15.54
N LYS A 60 -4.12 1.09 -16.75
CA LYS A 60 -5.40 0.41 -17.00
C LYS A 60 -5.55 -0.87 -16.17
N LEU A 61 -4.49 -1.67 -16.06
CA LEU A 61 -4.49 -2.85 -15.19
C LEU A 61 -4.76 -2.46 -13.72
N ILE A 62 -4.07 -1.43 -13.21
CA ILE A 62 -4.28 -0.92 -11.85
C ILE A 62 -5.73 -0.43 -11.66
N ASP A 63 -6.28 0.30 -12.62
CA ASP A 63 -7.67 0.76 -12.56
C ASP A 63 -8.67 -0.41 -12.53
N ASN A 64 -8.44 -1.45 -13.33
CA ASN A 64 -9.29 -2.66 -13.34
C ASN A 64 -9.18 -3.44 -12.03
N ILE A 65 -7.98 -3.55 -11.44
CA ILE A 65 -7.78 -4.15 -10.11
C ILE A 65 -8.60 -3.38 -9.07
N ARG A 66 -8.57 -2.05 -9.10
CA ARG A 66 -9.34 -1.20 -8.17
C ARG A 66 -10.83 -1.40 -8.33
N ILE A 67 -11.34 -1.44 -9.56
CA ILE A 67 -12.75 -1.69 -9.84
C ILE A 67 -13.19 -3.04 -9.25
N SER A 68 -12.45 -4.12 -9.53
CA SER A 68 -12.79 -5.46 -9.04
C SER A 68 -12.72 -5.56 -7.52
N ALA A 69 -11.70 -4.95 -6.90
CA ALA A 69 -11.57 -4.89 -5.46
C ALA A 69 -12.70 -4.09 -4.79
N CYS A 70 -13.09 -2.94 -5.34
CA CYS A 70 -14.18 -2.12 -4.79
C CYS A 70 -15.51 -2.88 -4.76
N ARG A 71 -15.81 -3.61 -5.85
CA ARG A 71 -16.98 -4.51 -5.92
C ARG A 71 -16.89 -5.59 -4.85
N LYS A 72 -15.74 -6.25 -4.70
CA LYS A 72 -15.51 -7.29 -3.70
C LYS A 72 -15.64 -6.78 -2.26
N MET A 73 -15.14 -5.58 -1.99
CA MET A 73 -15.20 -4.91 -0.69
C MET A 73 -16.59 -4.32 -0.36
N GLY A 74 -17.52 -4.31 -1.33
CA GLY A 74 -18.85 -3.72 -1.16
C GLY A 74 -18.84 -2.20 -1.01
N LEU A 75 -17.86 -1.50 -1.61
CA LEU A 75 -17.79 -0.04 -1.59
C LEU A 75 -18.86 0.56 -2.51
N LYS A 76 -19.90 1.15 -1.92
CA LYS A 76 -20.99 1.84 -2.64
C LYS A 76 -20.52 3.20 -3.15
N ASP A 77 -21.06 3.63 -4.29
CA ASP A 77 -20.83 4.95 -4.89
C ASP A 77 -19.34 5.29 -5.15
N TRP A 78 -18.52 4.26 -5.32
CA TRP A 78 -17.11 4.41 -5.60
C TRP A 78 -16.89 4.73 -7.08
N GLU A 79 -16.05 5.73 -7.35
CA GLU A 79 -15.64 6.13 -8.69
C GLU A 79 -14.12 6.11 -8.82
N LEU A 80 -13.62 5.89 -10.03
CA LEU A 80 -12.18 5.75 -10.30
C LEU A 80 -11.35 6.99 -9.92
N LYS A 81 -11.97 8.18 -9.95
CA LYS A 81 -11.39 9.46 -9.54
C LYS A 81 -11.11 9.53 -8.04
N ASN A 82 -11.80 8.71 -7.24
CA ASN A 82 -11.55 8.64 -5.81
C ASN A 82 -10.16 8.05 -5.59
N PRO A 83 -9.33 8.58 -4.68
CA PRO A 83 -7.94 8.12 -4.52
C PRO A 83 -7.85 6.74 -3.85
N THR A 84 -8.78 6.41 -2.95
CA THR A 84 -8.86 5.11 -2.27
C THR A 84 -9.83 4.19 -2.99
N PRO A 85 -9.70 2.85 -2.91
CA PRO A 85 -8.60 2.13 -2.28
C PRO A 85 -7.29 2.30 -3.05
N PHE A 86 -6.18 2.30 -2.30
CA PHE A 86 -4.83 2.37 -2.88
C PHE A 86 -4.39 0.98 -3.34
N VAL A 87 -3.69 0.90 -4.46
CA VAL A 87 -3.06 -0.36 -4.91
C VAL A 87 -1.60 -0.34 -4.51
N VAL A 88 -1.19 -1.40 -3.83
CA VAL A 88 0.20 -1.65 -3.44
C VAL A 88 0.62 -2.99 -4.02
N PHE A 89 1.64 -2.99 -4.86
CA PHE A 89 2.27 -4.24 -5.26
C PHE A 89 3.53 -4.48 -4.42
N VAL A 90 3.71 -5.73 -4.00
CA VAL A 90 4.75 -6.14 -3.06
C VAL A 90 5.61 -7.26 -3.63
N SER A 91 6.88 -7.30 -3.23
CA SER A 91 7.81 -8.35 -3.63
C SER A 91 8.73 -8.75 -2.47
N PRO A 92 9.35 -9.95 -2.53
CA PRO A 92 10.45 -10.31 -1.63
C PRO A 92 11.55 -9.24 -1.60
N PRO A 93 12.34 -9.19 -0.51
CA PRO A 93 13.44 -8.24 -0.39
C PRO A 93 14.47 -8.44 -1.50
N LYS A 94 14.94 -7.32 -2.07
CA LYS A 94 15.92 -7.29 -3.17
C LYS A 94 16.74 -6.00 -3.06
N ASP A 95 17.97 -6.02 -3.55
CA ASP A 95 18.75 -4.79 -3.76
C ASP A 95 18.01 -3.86 -4.73
N TYR A 96 17.90 -2.58 -4.39
CA TYR A 96 17.31 -1.56 -5.25
C TYR A 96 17.96 -0.19 -5.02
N THR A 97 17.77 0.72 -5.97
CA THR A 97 18.32 2.08 -5.89
C THR A 97 17.24 3.07 -5.51
N ASP A 98 17.48 3.84 -4.45
CA ASP A 98 16.70 5.03 -4.10
C ASP A 98 16.68 5.98 -5.31
N HIS A 99 15.50 6.24 -5.87
CA HIS A 99 15.39 7.06 -7.08
C HIS A 99 15.64 8.56 -6.84
N LEU A 100 15.51 9.04 -5.60
CA LEU A 100 15.78 10.44 -5.25
C LEU A 100 17.26 10.70 -4.96
N THR A 101 17.94 9.76 -4.29
CA THR A 101 19.32 9.97 -3.81
C THR A 101 20.37 9.18 -4.58
N GLY A 102 19.97 8.16 -5.35
CA GLY A 102 20.88 7.22 -5.99
C GLY A 102 21.52 6.21 -5.04
N LYS A 103 21.19 6.24 -3.74
CA LYS A 103 21.72 5.31 -2.74
C LYS A 103 21.28 3.88 -3.07
N LEU A 104 22.22 2.94 -3.05
CA LEU A 104 21.90 1.51 -3.08
C LEU A 104 21.37 1.08 -1.70
N ILE A 105 20.21 0.45 -1.70
CA ILE A 105 19.60 -0.18 -0.53
C ILE A 105 19.69 -1.69 -0.74
N LYS A 106 20.28 -2.38 0.23
CA LYS A 106 20.51 -3.82 0.17
C LYS A 106 19.25 -4.59 0.59
N ALA A 107 19.08 -5.77 0.01
CA ALA A 107 17.98 -6.67 0.35
C ALA A 107 17.88 -6.94 1.87
N GLN A 108 19.02 -7.02 2.56
CA GLN A 108 19.09 -7.24 4.01
C GLN A 108 18.68 -6.04 4.88
N GLU A 109 18.54 -4.84 4.30
CA GLU A 109 18.10 -3.63 5.02
C GLU A 109 16.56 -3.52 5.10
N VAL A 110 15.84 -4.38 4.38
CA VAL A 110 14.37 -4.34 4.28
C VAL A 110 13.79 -5.73 4.49
N ASP A 111 12.55 -5.82 4.96
CA ASP A 111 11.88 -7.12 5.06
C ASP A 111 11.18 -7.52 3.76
N PHE A 112 10.79 -6.53 2.95
CA PHE A 112 10.18 -6.68 1.63
C PHE A 112 10.13 -5.33 0.90
N LEU A 113 9.81 -5.34 -0.39
CA LEU A 113 9.58 -4.11 -1.16
C LEU A 113 8.08 -3.87 -1.35
N ALA A 114 7.68 -2.60 -1.33
CA ALA A 114 6.33 -2.17 -1.63
C ALA A 114 6.33 -0.95 -2.55
N ARG A 115 5.39 -0.91 -3.48
CA ARG A 115 5.18 0.19 -4.42
C ARG A 115 3.71 0.55 -4.45
N MET A 116 3.42 1.81 -4.14
CA MET A 116 2.05 2.32 -4.05
C MET A 116 1.72 3.14 -5.31
N ILE A 117 0.57 2.84 -5.92
CA ILE A 117 -0.01 3.66 -6.97
C ILE A 117 -1.16 4.48 -6.39
N ILE A 118 -1.17 5.78 -6.68
CA ILE A 118 -2.22 6.72 -6.33
C ILE A 118 -2.49 7.65 -7.51
N LEU A 119 -3.75 7.78 -7.89
CA LEU A 119 -4.18 8.65 -9.00
C LEU A 119 -3.33 8.43 -10.28
N ARG A 120 -3.14 7.16 -10.65
CA ARG A 120 -2.37 6.73 -11.84
C ARG A 120 -0.92 7.20 -11.87
N LYS A 121 -0.31 7.40 -10.70
CA LYS A 121 1.12 7.65 -10.53
C LYS A 121 1.69 6.82 -9.40
N MET A 122 2.95 6.44 -9.52
CA MET A 122 3.67 5.88 -8.39
C MET A 122 3.93 6.97 -7.35
N HIS A 123 3.62 6.65 -6.10
CA HIS A 123 3.99 7.50 -4.98
C HIS A 123 5.52 7.54 -4.84
N GLN A 124 6.10 8.74 -4.80
CA GLN A 124 7.57 8.93 -4.84
C GLN A 124 8.26 8.33 -3.61
N THR A 125 7.57 8.30 -2.46
CA THR A 125 8.03 7.67 -1.21
C THR A 125 7.05 6.58 -0.78
N PHE A 126 6.34 6.74 0.35
CA PHE A 126 5.22 5.90 0.75
C PHE A 126 4.28 6.71 1.65
N ALA A 127 2.96 6.63 1.44
CA ALA A 127 2.01 7.38 2.26
C ALA A 127 1.96 6.80 3.69
N GLY A 128 1.90 7.65 4.72
CA GLY A 128 1.90 7.20 6.12
C GLY A 128 0.72 6.27 6.45
N SER A 129 -0.48 6.59 5.96
CA SER A 129 -1.66 5.72 6.12
C SER A 129 -1.50 4.36 5.44
N VAL A 130 -0.88 4.33 4.24
CA VAL A 130 -0.62 3.10 3.50
C VAL A 130 0.51 2.30 4.17
N SER A 131 1.47 2.97 4.80
CA SER A 131 2.49 2.33 5.63
C SER A 131 1.83 1.54 6.77
N CYS A 132 0.86 2.13 7.47
CA CYS A 132 0.08 1.44 8.49
C CYS A 132 -0.68 0.22 7.94
N ALA A 133 -1.40 0.38 6.82
CA ALA A 133 -2.12 -0.73 6.21
C ALA A 133 -1.19 -1.86 5.74
N THR A 134 -0.03 -1.51 5.20
CA THR A 134 0.98 -2.46 4.72
C THR A 134 1.63 -3.21 5.89
N GLY A 135 1.96 -2.50 6.98
CA GLY A 135 2.44 -3.13 8.21
C GLY A 135 1.40 -4.05 8.84
N MET A 136 0.13 -3.66 8.85
CA MET A 136 -0.95 -4.54 9.32
C MET A 136 -1.09 -5.77 8.43
N ALA A 137 -1.04 -5.62 7.10
CA ALA A 137 -1.05 -6.76 6.19
C ALA A 137 0.09 -7.73 6.49
N ALA A 138 1.30 -7.24 6.77
CA ALA A 138 2.45 -8.08 7.10
C ALA A 138 2.26 -8.95 8.36
N VAL A 139 1.44 -8.55 9.33
CA VAL A 139 1.21 -9.32 10.57
C VAL A 139 -0.09 -10.12 10.57
N VAL A 140 -1.06 -9.80 9.70
CA VAL A 140 -2.30 -10.57 9.54
C VAL A 140 -1.97 -11.90 8.83
N PRO A 141 -2.24 -13.07 9.45
CA PRO A 141 -1.86 -14.35 8.88
C PRO A 141 -2.46 -14.62 7.50
N GLY A 142 -1.62 -15.08 6.58
CA GLY A 142 -2.03 -15.56 5.25
C GLY A 142 -2.40 -14.46 4.26
N THR A 143 -2.12 -13.17 4.54
CA THR A 143 -2.22 -12.15 3.50
C THR A 143 -1.07 -12.26 2.51
N VAL A 144 -1.23 -11.69 1.32
CA VAL A 144 -0.17 -11.57 0.30
C VAL A 144 1.12 -10.97 0.88
N VAL A 145 1.01 -9.98 1.76
CA VAL A 145 2.18 -9.34 2.40
C VAL A 145 2.79 -10.27 3.45
N ASN A 146 1.96 -10.93 4.27
CA ASN A 146 2.39 -11.87 5.30
C ASN A 146 3.13 -13.09 4.73
N GLU A 147 2.76 -13.55 3.53
CA GLU A 147 3.44 -14.64 2.84
C GLU A 147 4.85 -14.26 2.32
N ILE A 148 5.06 -12.98 2.00
CA ILE A 148 6.33 -12.47 1.46
C ILE A 148 7.27 -12.07 2.59
N VAL A 149 6.74 -11.43 3.62
CA VAL A 149 7.53 -10.88 4.70
C VAL A 149 8.15 -12.01 5.52
N LYS A 150 9.46 -11.94 5.72
CA LYS A 150 10.20 -12.81 6.64
C LYS A 150 10.77 -11.94 7.74
N PRO A 151 9.95 -11.54 8.74
CA PRO A 151 10.46 -10.69 9.79
C PRO A 151 11.59 -11.42 10.51
N ALA A 152 12.73 -10.74 10.66
CA ALA A 152 13.85 -11.26 11.44
C ALA A 152 13.35 -11.64 12.85
N SER A 153 13.74 -12.82 13.34
CA SER A 153 13.25 -13.36 14.61
C SER A 153 13.43 -12.35 15.76
N GLY A 154 12.35 -12.05 16.48
CA GLY A 154 12.37 -11.18 17.67
C GLY A 154 12.26 -9.68 17.39
N ARG A 155 12.09 -9.23 16.14
CA ARG A 155 11.89 -7.81 15.80
C ARG A 155 10.40 -7.50 15.62
N GLN A 156 9.88 -6.50 16.36
CA GLN A 156 8.50 -6.01 16.20
C GLN A 156 8.35 -5.02 15.03
N THR A 157 9.42 -4.31 14.71
CA THR A 157 9.45 -3.35 13.60
C THR A 157 9.49 -4.09 12.27
N ILE A 158 8.78 -3.56 11.28
CA ILE A 158 8.73 -4.01 9.89
C ILE A 158 9.35 -2.91 9.03
N LEU A 159 10.31 -3.27 8.17
CA LEU A 159 11.02 -2.33 7.29
C LEU A 159 10.53 -2.51 5.85
N ILE A 160 9.82 -1.51 5.36
CA ILE A 160 9.21 -1.50 4.03
C ILE A 160 10.12 -0.73 3.07
N GLY A 161 10.69 -1.41 2.08
CA GLY A 161 11.47 -0.78 1.03
C GLY A 161 10.57 -0.11 -0.01
N HIS A 162 10.46 1.21 0.04
CA HIS A 162 9.73 2.03 -0.94
C HIS A 162 10.70 2.68 -1.94
N PRO A 163 10.25 3.35 -3.03
CA PRO A 163 11.15 3.82 -4.10
C PRO A 163 12.33 4.70 -3.65
N ALA A 164 12.15 5.42 -2.55
CA ALA A 164 13.02 6.52 -2.10
C ALA A 164 13.63 6.26 -0.72
N GLY A 165 13.74 5.00 -0.32
CA GLY A 165 14.21 4.65 1.02
C GLY A 165 13.39 3.57 1.69
N ILE A 166 13.50 3.54 3.01
CA ILE A 166 12.90 2.55 3.88
C ILE A 166 12.02 3.29 4.87
N ILE A 167 10.82 2.78 5.11
CA ILE A 167 9.95 3.24 6.20
C ILE A 167 9.75 2.11 7.20
N ASP A 168 9.82 2.45 8.49
CA ASP A 168 9.62 1.55 9.61
C ASP A 168 8.19 1.66 10.16
N VAL A 169 7.58 0.51 10.41
CA VAL A 169 6.22 0.39 10.96
C VAL A 169 6.21 -0.71 12.01
N GLU A 170 5.55 -0.47 13.13
CA GLU A 170 5.17 -1.53 14.07
C GLU A 170 3.69 -1.84 13.89
N ALA A 171 3.33 -3.11 13.84
CA ALA A 171 1.94 -3.54 13.76
C ALA A 171 1.70 -4.75 14.65
N GLU A 172 0.51 -4.82 15.21
CA GLU A 172 0.09 -5.91 16.07
C GLU A 172 -1.38 -6.22 15.81
N CYS A 173 -1.69 -7.50 15.56
CA CYS A 173 -3.04 -8.01 15.47
C CYS A 173 -3.25 -9.17 16.45
N ALA A 174 -4.50 -9.38 16.87
CA ALA A 174 -4.91 -10.54 17.64
C ALA A 174 -5.86 -11.40 16.81
N ILE A 175 -5.70 -12.72 16.93
CA ILE A 175 -6.66 -13.70 16.40
C ILE A 175 -7.70 -13.96 17.48
N THR A 176 -8.96 -13.68 17.19
CA THR A 176 -10.10 -13.95 18.07
C THR A 176 -11.06 -14.95 17.41
N PRO A 177 -12.04 -15.50 18.14
CA PRO A 177 -13.06 -16.37 17.54
C PRO A 177 -13.85 -15.70 16.40
N ASP A 178 -13.96 -14.36 16.44
CA ASP A 178 -14.71 -13.56 15.47
C ASP A 178 -13.84 -13.08 14.28
N GLY A 179 -12.56 -13.48 14.24
CA GLY A 179 -11.61 -13.15 13.17
C GLY A 179 -10.36 -12.41 13.65
N VAL A 180 -9.70 -11.71 12.74
CA VAL A 180 -8.47 -10.96 13.05
C VAL A 180 -8.81 -9.52 13.43
N VAL A 181 -8.26 -9.05 14.54
CA VAL A 181 -8.47 -7.70 15.08
C VAL A 181 -7.16 -6.94 15.15
N ALA A 182 -7.10 -5.75 14.55
CA ALA A 182 -5.98 -4.84 14.69
C ALA A 182 -5.90 -4.30 16.13
N LYS A 183 -4.75 -4.45 16.80
CA LYS A 183 -4.50 -3.95 18.15
C LYS A 183 -3.74 -2.64 18.15
N ARG A 184 -2.67 -2.58 17.37
CA ARG A 184 -1.76 -1.42 17.32
C ARG A 184 -1.16 -1.30 15.92
N VAL A 185 -0.99 -0.07 15.48
CA VAL A 185 -0.14 0.26 14.33
C VAL A 185 0.52 1.61 14.59
N THR A 186 1.84 1.66 14.43
CA THR A 186 2.66 2.82 14.77
C THR A 186 3.69 3.06 13.69
N TYR A 187 3.94 4.32 13.35
CA TYR A 187 5.03 4.72 12.47
C TYR A 187 5.57 6.07 12.94
N SER A 188 6.86 6.29 12.71
CA SER A 188 7.56 7.50 13.16
C SER A 188 7.41 8.63 12.15
N ARG A 189 7.20 9.86 12.63
CA ARG A 189 7.16 11.08 11.82
C ARG A 189 7.86 12.24 12.50
N THR A 190 8.37 13.16 11.68
CA THR A 190 8.91 14.44 12.13
C THR A 190 8.01 15.57 11.66
N ALA A 191 8.01 16.68 12.40
CA ALA A 191 7.27 17.89 12.04
C ALA A 191 8.14 19.13 12.29
N ARG A 192 8.07 20.10 11.37
CA ARG A 192 8.74 21.40 11.48
C ARG A 192 7.79 22.47 10.95
N ARG A 193 7.56 23.53 11.73
CA ARG A 193 6.82 24.71 11.26
C ARG A 193 7.60 25.39 10.13
N ILE A 194 6.95 25.59 8.99
CA ILE A 194 7.55 26.29 7.84
C ILE A 194 7.21 27.79 7.88
N MET A 195 5.96 28.14 8.14
CA MET A 195 5.48 29.53 8.17
C MET A 195 4.39 29.70 9.23
N GLU A 196 4.28 30.91 9.78
CA GLU A 196 3.18 31.40 10.60
C GLU A 196 2.78 32.77 10.05
N GLY A 197 1.49 33.01 9.85
CA GLY A 197 1.01 34.26 9.24
C GLY A 197 -0.46 34.17 8.82
N TYR A 198 -0.88 35.11 7.96
CA TYR A 198 -2.25 35.24 7.47
C TYR A 198 -2.31 34.96 5.97
N VAL A 199 -3.24 34.09 5.55
CA VAL A 199 -3.56 33.87 4.13
C VAL A 199 -4.75 34.75 3.77
N TYR A 200 -4.61 35.54 2.71
CA TYR A 200 -5.69 36.37 2.17
C TYR A 200 -6.29 35.68 0.94
N VAL A 201 -7.61 35.73 0.82
CA VAL A 201 -8.36 35.26 -0.36
C VAL A 201 -9.40 36.32 -0.77
N PRO A 202 -9.82 36.37 -2.05
CA PRO A 202 -10.84 37.32 -2.49
C PRO A 202 -12.21 37.09 -1.82
N ASN A 203 -12.90 38.16 -1.43
CA ASN A 203 -14.20 38.07 -0.75
C ASN A 203 -15.28 37.31 -1.53
N HIS A 204 -15.26 37.38 -2.87
CA HIS A 204 -16.27 36.74 -3.72
C HIS A 204 -16.25 35.21 -3.66
N VAL A 205 -15.20 34.58 -3.11
CA VAL A 205 -15.13 33.12 -2.91
C VAL A 205 -16.07 32.66 -1.78
N PHE A 206 -16.51 33.57 -0.92
CA PHE A 206 -17.41 33.29 0.21
C PHE A 206 -18.88 33.72 -0.03
N GLN A 207 -19.18 34.30 -1.20
CA GLN A 207 -20.53 34.70 -1.59
C GLN A 207 -21.19 33.60 -2.42
#